data_AF-A0A3M2A8U6-F1
#
_entry.id   AF-A0A3M2A8U6-F1
#
_cell.length_a   1.000
_cell.length_b   1.000
_cell.length_c   1.000
_cell.angle_alpha   90.00
_cell.angle_beta   90.00
_cell.angle_gamma   90.00
#
_symmetry.space_group_name_H-M   'P 1'
#
loop_
_entity.id
_entity.type
_entity.pdbx_description
1 polymer ?
#
loop_
_entity_poly.entity_id
_entity_poly.type
_entity_poly.pdbx_seq_one_letter_code
_entity_poly.pdbx_strand_id
1 'polypeptide(L)'
;MEPLPRLLHGAVATSALCGAVAGASACFVDPGPPPGVESTSGGGTYGTSAGTGAGTRVTSAGSTGAGDTSATGSGGGAGTTGIAVDAGGPMPGTVVLDMVETACAAAWLSGAGPMPCPGPAMPDVEGAVVPMFDGSVEGPVPPEPLLAAAPDYEIPQGFAEGWYPQVPIPPGARFVARIGCVEAAVNCNFTWEVRAAVAPGGHVVLANGAQTLDGVVDVIEVPLDEFTGADLALGLYVDVGDGYSSHDVALWAGPRIVVGG
;
A
#
# COMPACT_ATOMS: atom_id res chain seq x y z
N MET A 1 -25.74 3.09 -76.52
CA MET A 1 -24.37 3.08 -75.96
C MET A 1 -24.34 4.15 -74.90
N GLU A 2 -24.51 3.72 -73.66
CA GLU A 2 -24.70 4.55 -72.48
C GLU A 2 -23.71 4.01 -71.42
N PRO A 3 -22.90 4.84 -70.74
CA PRO A 3 -21.99 4.35 -69.72
C PRO A 3 -22.60 4.44 -68.31
N LEU A 4 -22.39 3.34 -67.58
CA LEU A 4 -22.75 3.06 -66.18
C LEU A 4 -22.00 3.93 -65.16
N PRO A 5 -22.57 4.14 -63.95
CA PRO A 5 -21.81 4.41 -62.73
C PRO A 5 -21.46 3.12 -61.95
N ARG A 6 -20.22 3.07 -61.42
CA ARG A 6 -19.66 1.98 -60.60
C ARG A 6 -19.98 2.16 -59.10
N LEU A 7 -20.67 1.17 -58.55
CA LEU A 7 -20.41 0.40 -57.32
C LEU A 7 -19.80 1.08 -56.07
N LEU A 8 -20.65 1.25 -55.04
CA LEU A 8 -20.25 1.11 -53.63
C LEU A 8 -20.07 -0.38 -53.28
N HIS A 9 -18.95 -0.73 -52.65
CA HIS A 9 -18.79 -1.91 -51.78
C HIS A 9 -18.96 -1.40 -50.35
N GLY A 10 -19.79 -1.97 -49.47
CA GLY A 10 -19.79 -3.36 -48.99
C GLY A 10 -19.34 -3.32 -47.52
N ALA A 11 -20.22 -3.61 -46.56
CA ALA A 11 -20.13 -4.73 -45.60
C ALA A 11 -20.74 -4.23 -44.27
N VAL A 12 -21.33 -5.00 -43.35
CA VAL A 12 -21.72 -6.40 -43.20
C VAL A 12 -22.78 -6.36 -42.09
N ALA A 13 -23.90 -7.06 -42.27
CA ALA A 13 -24.93 -7.20 -41.24
C ALA A 13 -24.50 -8.29 -40.24
N THR A 14 -24.29 -7.92 -38.98
CA THR A 14 -24.12 -8.87 -37.88
C THR A 14 -25.49 -9.40 -37.46
N SER A 15 -25.69 -10.70 -37.66
CA SER A 15 -26.90 -11.42 -37.24
C SER A 15 -26.93 -11.57 -35.72
N ALA A 16 -28.02 -11.13 -35.08
CA ALA A 16 -28.31 -11.44 -33.68
C ALA A 16 -29.00 -12.81 -33.58
N LEU A 17 -28.36 -13.76 -32.91
CA LEU A 17 -29.01 -14.98 -32.44
C LEU A 17 -29.59 -14.69 -31.05
N CYS A 18 -30.91 -14.56 -30.98
CA CYS A 18 -31.65 -14.40 -29.72
C CYS A 18 -32.07 -15.79 -29.23
N GLY A 19 -31.38 -16.31 -28.22
CA GLY A 19 -31.82 -17.49 -27.46
C GLY A 19 -32.71 -17.05 -26.30
N ALA A 20 -33.97 -17.48 -26.31
CA ALA A 20 -34.92 -17.19 -25.24
C ALA A 20 -34.59 -18.01 -23.99
N VAL A 21 -34.26 -17.32 -22.89
CA VAL A 21 -34.41 -17.82 -21.52
C VAL A 21 -35.08 -16.72 -20.71
N ALA A 22 -36.10 -17.11 -19.96
CA ALA A 22 -37.01 -16.20 -19.28
C ALA A 22 -36.32 -15.48 -18.10
N GLY A 23 -36.50 -14.16 -18.03
CA GLY A 23 -36.28 -13.36 -16.83
C GLY A 23 -35.12 -12.35 -16.93
N ALA A 24 -35.46 -11.11 -17.27
CA ALA A 24 -34.64 -9.88 -17.21
C ALA A 24 -33.43 -9.78 -18.16
N SER A 25 -33.64 -9.14 -19.32
CA SER A 25 -32.58 -8.60 -20.18
C SER A 25 -32.24 -7.16 -19.78
N ALA A 26 -31.03 -6.96 -19.26
CA ALA A 26 -30.29 -5.72 -19.46
C ALA A 26 -29.36 -5.94 -20.67
N CYS A 27 -29.51 -5.13 -21.71
CA CYS A 27 -28.62 -5.17 -22.87
C CYS A 27 -27.32 -4.46 -22.50
N PHE A 28 -26.24 -5.21 -22.32
CA PHE A 28 -24.89 -4.66 -22.23
C PHE A 28 -24.46 -4.24 -23.64
N VAL A 29 -24.14 -2.96 -23.82
CA VAL A 29 -23.53 -2.44 -25.04
C VAL A 29 -22.02 -2.43 -24.82
N ASP A 30 -21.29 -3.16 -25.66
CA ASP A 30 -19.83 -3.24 -25.68
C ASP A 30 -19.23 -1.96 -26.31
N PRO A 31 -18.48 -1.13 -25.57
CA PRO A 31 -17.70 -0.05 -26.18
C PRO A 31 -16.36 -0.63 -26.69
N GLY A 32 -16.24 -0.71 -28.01
CA GLY A 32 -15.01 -1.14 -28.68
C GLY A 32 -13.79 -0.27 -28.34
N PRO A 33 -12.57 -0.78 -28.60
CA PRO A 33 -11.33 -0.17 -28.14
C PRO A 33 -11.01 1.17 -28.86
N PRO A 34 -10.43 2.16 -28.15
CA PRO A 34 -10.00 3.41 -28.77
C PRO A 34 -8.77 3.23 -29.67
N PRO A 35 -8.63 4.01 -30.75
CA PRO A 35 -7.51 3.90 -31.68
C PRO A 35 -6.24 4.61 -31.18
N GLY A 36 -5.13 3.86 -31.17
CA GLY A 36 -3.80 4.27 -31.63
C GLY A 36 -3.07 5.41 -30.91
N VAL A 37 -2.07 5.06 -30.10
CA VAL A 37 -0.83 5.84 -29.96
C VAL A 37 0.37 4.92 -30.18
N GLU A 38 1.13 5.22 -31.23
CA GLU A 38 2.40 4.59 -31.56
C GLU A 38 3.44 4.94 -30.48
N SER A 39 3.98 3.93 -29.78
CA SER A 39 5.17 4.12 -28.95
C SER A 39 6.41 3.87 -29.82
N THR A 40 7.14 4.94 -30.10
CA THR A 40 8.47 4.88 -30.71
C THR A 40 9.45 4.38 -29.65
N SER A 41 9.98 3.17 -29.84
CA SER A 41 11.01 2.58 -29.00
C SER A 41 12.37 3.23 -29.28
N GLY A 42 12.66 4.31 -28.54
CA GLY A 42 14.00 4.88 -28.43
C GLY A 42 14.81 4.12 -27.38
N GLY A 43 15.70 3.22 -27.83
CA GLY A 43 16.66 2.53 -26.97
C GLY A 43 17.63 3.50 -26.29
N GLY A 44 17.75 3.38 -24.97
CA GLY A 44 18.75 4.08 -24.16
C GLY A 44 19.36 3.12 -23.15
N THR A 45 20.53 2.59 -23.48
CA THR A 45 21.39 1.81 -22.57
C THR A 45 22.03 2.74 -21.55
N TYR A 46 21.74 2.58 -20.26
CA TYR A 46 22.52 3.22 -19.20
C TYR A 46 23.62 2.27 -18.71
N GLY A 47 24.86 2.67 -18.99
CA GLY A 47 26.08 1.96 -18.64
C GLY A 47 26.43 2.07 -17.15
N THR A 48 26.97 0.98 -16.63
CA THR A 48 27.64 0.94 -15.33
C THR A 48 29.00 1.65 -15.43
N SER A 49 29.22 2.67 -14.61
CA SER A 49 30.55 3.22 -14.39
C SER A 49 31.06 2.74 -13.03
N ALA A 50 32.04 1.84 -13.10
CA ALA A 50 32.88 1.47 -11.98
C ALA A 50 33.83 2.63 -11.66
N GLY A 51 33.77 3.13 -10.42
CA GLY A 51 34.67 4.15 -9.90
C GLY A 51 35.44 3.60 -8.69
N THR A 52 36.69 3.21 -8.92
CA THR A 52 37.68 2.87 -7.90
C THR A 52 38.01 4.08 -7.02
N GLY A 53 37.90 3.94 -5.69
CA GLY A 53 38.32 4.96 -4.73
C GLY A 53 38.79 4.33 -3.43
N ALA A 54 40.11 4.28 -3.24
CA ALA A 54 40.78 3.72 -2.06
C ALA A 54 40.90 4.76 -0.93
N GLY A 55 40.71 4.30 0.31
CA GLY A 55 41.42 4.77 1.50
C GLY A 55 40.75 5.88 2.32
N THR A 56 40.31 5.55 3.54
CA THR A 56 40.95 6.04 4.77
C THR A 56 40.45 5.20 5.95
N ARG A 57 41.41 4.59 6.66
CA ARG A 57 41.23 3.80 7.88
C ARG A 57 41.36 4.73 9.07
N VAL A 58 40.32 4.84 9.90
CA VAL A 58 40.46 5.38 11.25
C VAL A 58 40.28 4.24 12.24
N THR A 59 41.35 3.92 12.94
CA THR A 59 41.38 3.02 14.08
C THR A 59 41.44 3.82 15.38
N SER A 60 40.58 3.49 16.33
CA SER A 60 40.88 3.53 17.77
C SER A 60 39.85 2.65 18.49
N ALA A 61 40.28 1.47 18.96
CA ALA A 61 40.43 1.14 20.38
C ALA A 61 39.06 1.06 21.08
N GLY A 62 38.55 -0.11 21.48
CA GLY A 62 39.21 -1.20 22.19
C GLY A 62 38.78 -1.14 23.65
N SER A 63 37.71 -1.85 24.01
CA SER A 63 37.54 -2.39 25.36
C SER A 63 36.74 -3.70 25.31
N THR A 64 37.34 -4.70 25.93
CA THR A 64 36.87 -6.05 26.20
C THR A 64 35.94 -6.07 27.41
N GLY A 65 34.93 -6.94 27.43
CA GLY A 65 34.23 -7.31 28.66
C GLY A 65 32.96 -8.11 28.42
N ALA A 66 33.05 -9.43 28.61
CA ALA A 66 31.91 -10.33 28.71
C ALA A 66 31.35 -10.34 30.15
N GLY A 67 30.05 -10.65 30.32
CA GLY A 67 29.52 -11.19 31.58
C GLY A 67 28.23 -10.57 32.14
N ASP A 68 27.13 -11.28 31.91
CA ASP A 68 26.12 -11.75 32.88
C ASP A 68 25.10 -10.84 33.61
N THR A 69 23.91 -11.44 33.71
CA THR A 69 22.63 -11.22 34.43
C THR A 69 22.35 -10.00 35.33
N SER A 70 21.17 -9.42 35.07
CA SER A 70 20.05 -9.09 35.99
C SER A 70 20.31 -8.55 37.40
N ALA A 71 19.92 -7.30 37.67
CA ALA A 71 19.16 -6.90 38.87
C ALA A 71 18.57 -5.48 38.77
N THR A 72 17.25 -5.44 38.93
CA THR A 72 16.40 -4.47 39.64
C THR A 72 17.00 -3.15 40.13
N GLY A 73 16.42 -2.04 39.65
CA GLY A 73 16.52 -0.71 40.28
C GLY A 73 15.21 0.05 40.11
N SER A 74 14.35 0.01 41.14
CA SER A 74 13.18 0.89 41.26
C SER A 74 13.64 2.24 41.84
N GLY A 75 13.38 3.32 41.11
CA GLY A 75 13.56 4.70 41.56
C GLY A 75 12.43 5.55 41.01
N GLY A 76 11.46 5.88 41.85
CA GLY A 76 10.33 6.71 41.50
C GLY A 76 10.73 8.15 41.22
N GLY A 77 10.25 8.67 40.09
CA GLY A 77 10.23 10.09 39.76
C GLY A 77 9.01 10.35 38.89
N ALA A 78 8.06 11.13 39.41
CA ALA A 78 6.88 11.55 38.67
C ALA A 78 7.30 12.40 37.46
N GLY A 79 6.98 11.92 36.27
CA GLY A 79 7.23 12.58 35.00
C GLY A 79 6.45 11.85 33.92
N THR A 80 5.65 12.61 33.18
CA THR A 80 4.81 12.23 32.04
C THR A 80 5.17 10.88 31.39
N THR A 81 4.32 9.87 31.50
CA THR A 81 4.42 8.64 30.71
C THR A 81 4.03 8.96 29.27
N GLY A 82 4.93 9.59 28.52
CA GLY A 82 5.04 9.29 27.10
C GLY A 82 5.66 7.90 27.05
N ILE A 83 4.84 6.88 26.81
CA ILE A 83 5.37 5.57 26.46
C ILE A 83 5.99 5.77 25.08
N ALA A 84 7.30 6.00 25.03
CA ALA A 84 8.05 5.74 23.82
C ALA A 84 7.95 4.23 23.60
N VAL A 85 6.98 3.82 22.77
CA VAL A 85 7.03 2.50 22.15
C VAL A 85 8.31 2.49 21.36
N ASP A 86 9.28 1.72 21.84
CA ASP A 86 10.53 1.51 21.13
C ASP A 86 10.16 1.10 19.70
N ALA A 87 10.64 1.86 18.73
CA ALA A 87 10.41 1.56 17.33
C ALA A 87 11.09 0.23 16.92
N GLY A 88 11.76 -0.46 17.85
CA GLY A 88 11.74 -1.92 18.07
C GLY A 88 12.10 -2.78 16.86
N GLY A 89 12.99 -3.76 17.06
CA GLY A 89 13.38 -4.74 16.04
C GLY A 89 12.19 -5.40 15.30
N PRO A 90 12.44 -6.15 14.21
CA PRO A 90 11.40 -6.68 13.33
C PRO A 90 10.24 -7.29 14.11
N MET A 91 9.01 -6.95 13.73
CA MET A 91 7.81 -7.38 14.48
C MET A 91 7.75 -8.92 14.51
N PRO A 92 7.88 -9.55 15.69
CA PRO A 92 8.01 -11.00 15.79
C PRO A 92 6.67 -11.67 15.48
N GLY A 93 6.73 -12.84 14.83
CA GLY A 93 5.50 -13.53 14.43
C GLY A 93 5.70 -14.60 13.37
N THR A 94 4.86 -15.63 13.41
CA THR A 94 4.61 -16.45 12.23
C THR A 94 3.63 -15.71 11.32
N VAL A 95 4.04 -15.42 10.09
CA VAL A 95 3.23 -14.66 9.13
C VAL A 95 2.07 -15.51 8.61
N VAL A 96 0.85 -14.98 8.75
CA VAL A 96 -0.39 -15.51 8.15
C VAL A 96 -0.66 -14.84 6.82
N LEU A 97 -0.48 -13.52 6.76
CA LEU A 97 -0.61 -12.70 5.56
C LEU A 97 0.48 -11.62 5.59
N ASP A 98 1.28 -11.55 4.52
CA ASP A 98 2.20 -10.44 4.28
C ASP A 98 1.58 -9.49 3.26
N MET A 99 1.24 -8.28 3.68
CA MET A 99 0.52 -7.34 2.82
C MET A 99 1.44 -6.64 1.82
N VAL A 100 2.76 -6.64 2.01
CA VAL A 100 3.69 -6.12 1.01
C VAL A 100 3.88 -7.15 -0.11
N GLU A 101 4.12 -8.42 0.25
CA GLU A 101 4.28 -9.49 -0.74
C GLU A 101 2.99 -9.75 -1.53
N THR A 102 1.83 -9.58 -0.89
CA THR A 102 0.51 -9.80 -1.51
C THR A 102 -0.18 -8.52 -1.96
N ALA A 103 0.51 -7.38 -1.99
CA ALA A 103 -0.07 -6.08 -2.32
C ALA A 103 -0.90 -6.10 -3.62
N CYS A 104 -0.41 -6.80 -4.65
CA CYS A 104 -1.08 -6.83 -5.96
C CYS A 104 -2.20 -7.88 -6.09
N ALA A 105 -2.47 -8.64 -5.01
CA ALA A 105 -3.68 -9.43 -4.88
C ALA A 105 -4.83 -8.63 -4.24
N ALA A 106 -4.53 -7.48 -3.62
CA ALA A 106 -5.56 -6.60 -3.08
C ALA A 106 -6.28 -5.82 -4.18
N ALA A 107 -7.54 -5.49 -3.94
CA ALA A 107 -8.34 -4.61 -4.78
C ALA A 107 -8.09 -3.16 -4.37
N TRP A 108 -7.33 -2.42 -5.19
CA TRP A 108 -6.99 -1.03 -4.93
C TRP A 108 -7.95 -0.05 -5.59
N LEU A 109 -8.32 1.00 -4.87
CA LEU A 109 -9.29 2.01 -5.27
C LEU A 109 -8.84 3.41 -4.79
N SER A 110 -9.07 4.41 -5.63
CA SER A 110 -8.98 5.83 -5.28
C SER A 110 -10.26 6.57 -5.69
N GLY A 111 -10.29 7.90 -5.50
CA GLY A 111 -11.36 8.73 -6.03
C GLY A 111 -11.44 8.69 -7.57
N ALA A 112 -10.35 8.36 -8.25
CA ALA A 112 -10.28 8.27 -9.70
C ALA A 112 -10.78 6.90 -10.24
N GLY A 113 -10.90 5.89 -9.37
CA GLY A 113 -11.36 4.55 -9.71
C GLY A 113 -10.38 3.45 -9.31
N PRO A 114 -10.51 2.25 -9.89
CA PRO A 114 -9.61 1.13 -9.58
C PRO A 114 -8.16 1.45 -9.95
N MET A 115 -7.23 1.18 -9.03
CA MET A 115 -5.80 1.42 -9.25
C MET A 115 -5.03 0.14 -9.57
N PRO A 116 -4.05 0.17 -10.50
CA PRO A 116 -3.17 -0.96 -10.75
C PRO A 116 -2.17 -1.19 -9.61
N CYS A 117 -1.68 -2.43 -9.47
CA CYS A 117 -0.55 -2.77 -8.61
C CYS A 117 0.45 -3.66 -9.39
N PRO A 118 1.76 -3.33 -9.38
CA PRO A 118 2.31 -2.07 -8.90
C PRO A 118 1.76 -0.90 -9.73
N GLY A 119 1.58 0.24 -9.06
CA GLY A 119 1.09 1.47 -9.66
C GLY A 119 2.16 2.21 -10.48
N PRO A 120 1.78 3.33 -11.09
CA PRO A 120 2.72 4.23 -11.75
C PRO A 120 3.70 4.86 -10.75
N ALA A 121 4.62 5.70 -11.26
CA ALA A 121 5.50 6.48 -10.39
C ALA A 121 4.68 7.37 -9.46
N MET A 122 5.04 7.41 -8.17
CA MET A 122 4.37 8.24 -7.17
C MET A 122 4.99 9.63 -7.07
N PRO A 123 4.20 10.67 -6.76
CA PRO A 123 2.73 10.67 -6.73
C PRO A 123 2.13 10.58 -8.15
N ASP A 124 0.91 10.07 -8.27
CA ASP A 124 0.15 10.04 -9.53
C ASP A 124 -1.23 10.68 -9.35
N VAL A 125 -1.75 11.28 -10.42
CA VAL A 125 -3.03 12.00 -10.41
C VAL A 125 -4.21 11.09 -10.06
N GLU A 126 -4.13 9.81 -10.42
CA GLU A 126 -5.14 8.79 -10.12
C GLU A 126 -4.89 8.09 -8.78
N GLY A 127 -3.83 8.46 -8.06
CA GLY A 127 -3.30 7.71 -6.93
C GLY A 127 -2.42 6.54 -7.38
N ALA A 128 -1.66 5.97 -6.45
CA ALA A 128 -0.78 4.85 -6.75
C ALA A 128 -0.46 4.01 -5.52
N VAL A 129 -0.15 2.74 -5.76
CA VAL A 129 0.36 1.82 -4.74
C VAL A 129 1.57 1.07 -5.27
N VAL A 130 2.66 1.05 -4.50
CA VAL A 130 3.90 0.37 -4.91
C VAL A 130 4.47 -0.43 -3.74
N PRO A 131 4.55 -1.77 -3.82
CA PRO A 131 5.34 -2.54 -2.88
C PRO A 131 6.83 -2.33 -3.15
N MET A 132 7.60 -2.11 -2.09
CA MET A 132 9.04 -1.81 -2.11
C MET A 132 9.74 -2.73 -1.11
N PHE A 133 10.89 -3.28 -1.50
CA PHE A 133 11.70 -4.15 -0.61
C PHE A 133 12.99 -3.47 -0.14
N ASP A 134 13.19 -2.23 -0.59
CA ASP A 134 14.21 -1.30 -0.19
C ASP A 134 13.57 0.08 0.04
N GLY A 135 14.04 0.79 1.06
CA GLY A 135 13.51 2.09 1.42
C GLY A 135 13.63 2.38 2.91
N SER A 136 13.22 3.57 3.30
CA SER A 136 13.18 3.99 4.70
C SER A 136 11.95 4.87 4.91
N VAL A 137 11.27 4.62 6.03
CA VAL A 137 10.23 5.49 6.57
C VAL A 137 10.89 6.47 7.55
N GLU A 138 10.24 7.59 7.84
CA GLU A 138 10.75 8.54 8.82
C GLU A 138 11.09 7.90 10.19
N GLY A 139 12.03 8.48 10.91
CA GLY A 139 12.43 8.00 12.23
C GLY A 139 13.31 6.74 12.21
N PRO A 140 13.68 6.21 13.39
CA PRO A 140 14.63 5.11 13.53
C PRO A 140 13.93 3.74 13.36
N VAL A 141 13.27 3.52 12.23
CA VAL A 141 12.58 2.25 11.94
C VAL A 141 13.57 1.22 11.35
N PRO A 142 13.60 -0.03 11.85
CA PRO A 142 14.42 -1.08 11.25
C PRO A 142 14.04 -1.34 9.78
N PRO A 143 14.97 -1.83 8.94
CA PRO A 143 14.65 -2.19 7.57
C PRO A 143 13.53 -3.24 7.52
N GLU A 144 12.43 -2.88 6.87
CA GLU A 144 11.24 -3.70 6.62
C GLU A 144 10.81 -3.51 5.17
N PRO A 145 10.18 -4.50 4.53
CA PRO A 145 9.43 -4.27 3.30
C PRO A 145 8.39 -3.16 3.50
N LEU A 146 8.25 -2.29 2.50
CA LEU A 146 7.34 -1.16 2.54
C LEU A 146 6.24 -1.34 1.52
N LEU A 147 5.05 -0.85 1.84
CA LEU A 147 3.99 -0.61 0.90
C LEU A 147 3.74 0.90 0.86
N ALA A 148 4.11 1.53 -0.24
CA ALA A 148 3.86 2.93 -0.46
C ALA A 148 2.45 3.10 -1.06
N ALA A 149 1.65 3.97 -0.45
CA ALA A 149 0.32 4.31 -0.90
C ALA A 149 0.21 5.83 -1.02
N ALA A 150 -0.10 6.31 -2.23
CA ALA A 150 -0.31 7.70 -2.54
C ALA A 150 -1.79 7.90 -2.89
N PRO A 151 -2.54 8.68 -2.10
CA PRO A 151 -3.85 9.17 -2.49
C PRO A 151 -3.81 9.90 -3.83
N ASP A 152 -4.92 9.89 -4.56
CA ASP A 152 -5.10 10.79 -5.69
C ASP A 152 -4.99 12.26 -5.24
N TYR A 153 -4.39 13.12 -6.07
CA TYR A 153 -4.05 14.49 -5.65
C TYR A 153 -4.84 15.61 -6.34
N GLU A 154 -5.59 15.30 -7.41
CA GLU A 154 -6.45 16.27 -8.08
C GLU A 154 -7.93 16.21 -7.66
N ILE A 155 -8.30 15.27 -6.78
CA ILE A 155 -9.66 15.17 -6.24
C ILE A 155 -9.65 15.64 -4.77
N PRO A 156 -10.62 16.47 -4.36
CA PRO A 156 -10.79 16.79 -2.95
C PRO A 156 -11.04 15.52 -2.13
N GLN A 157 -10.43 15.43 -0.95
CA GLN A 157 -10.53 14.27 -0.06
C GLN A 157 -10.06 12.98 -0.75
N GLY A 158 -9.01 13.11 -1.57
CA GLY A 158 -8.37 12.00 -2.27
C GLY A 158 -7.92 10.91 -1.31
N PHE A 159 -7.97 9.67 -1.78
CA PHE A 159 -7.66 8.50 -0.95
C PHE A 159 -7.00 7.38 -1.75
N ALA A 160 -6.38 6.47 -1.02
CA ALA A 160 -5.93 5.17 -1.51
C ALA A 160 -6.45 4.09 -0.56
N GLU A 161 -7.27 3.17 -1.08
CA GLU A 161 -7.82 2.04 -0.33
C GLU A 161 -7.41 0.73 -0.98
N GLY A 162 -6.95 -0.24 -0.20
CA GLY A 162 -6.64 -1.59 -0.66
C GLY A 162 -7.30 -2.65 0.20
N TRP A 163 -8.19 -3.44 -0.39
CA TRP A 163 -8.83 -4.58 0.26
C TRP A 163 -8.15 -5.91 -0.10
N TYR A 164 -7.56 -6.57 0.88
CA TYR A 164 -6.89 -7.87 0.68
C TYR A 164 -7.91 -9.01 0.56
N PRO A 165 -7.57 -10.10 -0.18
CA PRO A 165 -8.38 -11.31 -0.18
C PRO A 165 -8.61 -11.84 1.24
N GLN A 166 -9.75 -12.49 1.46
CA GLN A 166 -10.06 -13.04 2.77
C GLN A 166 -9.08 -14.16 3.14
N VAL A 167 -8.60 -14.14 4.39
CA VAL A 167 -7.75 -15.19 4.95
C VAL A 167 -8.34 -15.71 6.26
N PRO A 168 -8.18 -17.01 6.57
CA PRO A 168 -8.64 -17.57 7.84
C PRO A 168 -7.82 -16.99 8.99
N ILE A 169 -8.51 -16.53 10.04
CA ILE A 169 -7.85 -15.95 11.22
C ILE A 169 -7.63 -17.02 12.30
N PRO A 170 -6.37 -17.43 12.54
CA PRO A 170 -6.06 -18.38 13.61
C PRO A 170 -6.17 -17.72 15.00
N PRO A 171 -6.35 -18.52 16.07
CA PRO A 171 -6.35 -18.00 17.44
C PRO A 171 -5.05 -17.26 17.78
N GLY A 172 -5.18 -16.10 18.43
CA GLY A 172 -4.03 -15.27 18.83
C GLY A 172 -3.38 -14.51 17.66
N ALA A 173 -4.07 -14.39 16.52
CA ALA A 173 -3.64 -13.53 15.44
C ALA A 173 -3.77 -12.05 15.80
N ARG A 174 -2.85 -11.24 15.28
CA ARG A 174 -2.89 -9.78 15.33
C ARG A 174 -2.44 -9.19 13.99
N PHE A 175 -2.97 -8.02 13.66
CA PHE A 175 -2.41 -7.17 12.63
C PHE A 175 -1.28 -6.34 13.24
N VAL A 176 -0.15 -6.24 12.54
CA VAL A 176 1.00 -5.42 12.93
C VAL A 176 1.48 -4.60 11.74
N ALA A 177 1.85 -3.34 11.98
CA ALA A 177 2.47 -2.47 10.98
C ALA A 177 3.13 -1.26 11.65
N ARG A 178 4.03 -0.60 10.93
CA ARG A 178 4.37 0.80 11.20
C ARG A 178 3.91 1.65 10.02
N ILE A 179 3.52 2.89 10.25
CA ILE A 179 3.17 3.81 9.17
C ILE A 179 3.75 5.20 9.44
N GLY A 180 4.29 5.81 8.40
CA GLY A 180 4.78 7.18 8.46
C GLY A 180 5.07 7.76 7.08
N CYS A 181 5.66 8.94 7.08
CA CYS A 181 6.03 9.66 5.88
C CYS A 181 7.30 9.09 5.23
N VAL A 182 7.44 9.38 3.93
CA VAL A 182 8.74 9.30 3.26
C VAL A 182 9.72 10.25 3.95
N GLU A 183 10.95 9.79 4.18
CA GLU A 183 12.00 10.61 4.80
C GLU A 183 12.17 11.94 4.06
N ALA A 184 12.18 13.05 4.83
CA ALA A 184 12.29 14.42 4.34
C ALA A 184 11.12 14.93 3.45
N ALA A 185 9.99 14.22 3.37
CA ALA A 185 8.77 14.73 2.73
C ALA A 185 8.08 15.79 3.60
N VAL A 186 8.59 17.03 3.57
CA VAL A 186 8.20 18.12 4.47
C VAL A 186 6.72 18.53 4.41
N ASN A 187 6.00 18.16 3.34
CA ASN A 187 4.57 18.46 3.20
C ASN A 187 3.68 17.30 3.61
N CYS A 188 4.26 16.16 4.01
CA CYS A 188 3.50 14.96 4.36
C CYS A 188 2.44 15.27 5.42
N ASN A 189 1.20 14.97 5.08
CA ASN A 189 0.05 15.09 5.95
C ASN A 189 -1.07 14.16 5.45
N PHE A 190 -1.32 13.07 6.17
CA PHE A 190 -2.39 12.14 5.83
C PHE A 190 -3.02 11.51 7.08
N THR A 191 -4.24 11.04 6.93
CA THR A 191 -4.89 10.12 7.88
C THR A 191 -4.85 8.71 7.36
N TRP A 192 -4.93 7.75 8.26
CA TRP A 192 -4.87 6.34 7.91
C TRP A 192 -5.83 5.52 8.75
N GLU A 193 -6.29 4.40 8.19
CA GLU A 193 -7.11 3.42 8.89
C GLU A 193 -6.71 1.99 8.53
N VAL A 194 -6.84 1.10 9.50
CA VAL A 194 -6.89 -0.35 9.30
C VAL A 194 -8.35 -0.78 9.46
N ARG A 195 -8.90 -1.40 8.42
CA ARG A 195 -10.33 -1.74 8.32
C ARG A 195 -10.53 -3.24 8.26
N ALA A 196 -11.64 -3.73 8.81
CA ALA A 196 -12.10 -5.10 8.64
C ALA A 196 -13.44 -5.11 7.90
N ALA A 197 -13.56 -5.92 6.85
CA ALA A 197 -14.80 -6.05 6.09
C ALA A 197 -15.88 -6.73 6.95
N VAL A 198 -17.11 -6.22 6.87
CA VAL A 198 -18.30 -6.82 7.49
C VAL A 198 -19.45 -6.94 6.49
N ALA A 199 -20.29 -7.96 6.67
CA ALA A 199 -21.35 -8.29 5.71
C ALA A 199 -22.63 -7.44 5.91
N PRO A 200 -23.32 -6.99 4.83
CA PRO A 200 -22.86 -6.89 3.44
C PRO A 200 -22.45 -5.44 3.07
N GLY A 201 -21.19 -5.27 2.66
CA GLY A 201 -20.66 -4.03 2.05
C GLY A 201 -20.19 -2.96 3.03
N GLY A 202 -20.12 -3.27 4.33
CA GLY A 202 -19.61 -2.38 5.36
C GLY A 202 -18.19 -2.74 5.78
N HIS A 203 -17.60 -1.89 6.62
CA HIS A 203 -16.38 -2.19 7.34
C HIS A 203 -16.48 -1.65 8.78
N VAL A 204 -15.62 -2.17 9.64
CA VAL A 204 -15.31 -1.57 10.94
C VAL A 204 -13.87 -1.07 10.93
N VAL A 205 -13.62 0.06 11.60
CA VAL A 205 -12.27 0.60 11.78
C VAL A 205 -11.65 -0.08 13.00
N LEU A 206 -10.54 -0.77 12.78
CA LEU A 206 -9.80 -1.47 13.82
C LEU A 206 -8.76 -0.56 14.51
N ALA A 207 -8.12 0.30 13.72
CA ALA A 207 -7.19 1.32 14.18
C ALA A 207 -7.19 2.48 13.19
N ASN A 208 -6.89 3.69 13.67
CA ASN A 208 -6.70 4.88 12.85
C ASN A 208 -5.70 5.84 13.47
N GLY A 209 -5.25 6.80 12.68
CA GLY A 209 -4.34 7.85 13.12
C GLY A 209 -4.13 8.90 12.04
N ALA A 210 -3.19 9.79 12.32
CA ALA A 210 -2.78 10.86 11.43
C ALA A 210 -1.26 10.97 11.48
N GLN A 211 -0.64 11.22 10.34
CA GLN A 211 0.81 11.33 10.18
C GLN A 211 1.17 12.66 9.53
N THR A 212 2.20 13.27 10.10
CA THR A 212 2.92 14.41 9.53
C THR A 212 4.39 14.16 9.72
N LEU A 213 5.25 14.71 8.85
CA LEU A 213 6.69 14.53 9.02
C LEU A 213 7.19 15.16 10.34
N ASP A 214 7.41 14.33 11.36
CA ASP A 214 7.88 14.73 12.69
C ASP A 214 9.01 13.82 13.21
N GLY A 215 9.40 12.81 12.43
CA GLY A 215 10.42 11.84 12.77
C GLY A 215 9.92 10.67 13.63
N VAL A 216 8.60 10.53 13.78
CA VAL A 216 7.94 9.48 14.55
C VAL A 216 6.91 8.75 13.68
N VAL A 217 7.02 7.43 13.64
CA VAL A 217 6.00 6.58 12.99
C VAL A 217 4.92 6.17 13.98
N ASP A 218 3.73 5.93 13.46
CA ASP A 218 2.71 5.20 14.21
C ASP A 218 3.06 3.71 14.25
N VAL A 219 2.94 3.12 15.44
CA VAL A 219 3.15 1.69 15.69
C VAL A 219 1.80 1.04 15.91
N ILE A 220 1.41 0.14 15.02
CA ILE A 220 0.10 -0.45 14.99
C ILE A 220 0.19 -1.91 15.40
N GLU A 221 -0.50 -2.27 16.48
CA GLU A 221 -0.74 -3.66 16.88
C GLU A 221 -2.21 -3.81 17.25
N VAL A 222 -2.94 -4.62 16.48
CA VAL A 222 -4.38 -4.83 16.65
C VAL A 222 -4.66 -6.32 16.85
N PRO A 223 -5.16 -6.75 18.01
CA PRO A 223 -5.62 -8.12 18.19
C PRO A 223 -6.81 -8.43 17.29
N LEU A 224 -6.82 -9.60 16.66
CA LEU A 224 -7.90 -10.04 15.76
C LEU A 224 -8.76 -11.15 16.41
N ASP A 225 -8.76 -11.25 17.74
CA ASP A 225 -9.43 -12.32 18.48
C ASP A 225 -10.93 -12.43 18.14
N GLU A 226 -11.59 -11.30 17.90
CA GLU A 226 -13.01 -11.22 17.50
C GLU A 226 -13.30 -11.93 16.16
N PHE A 227 -12.29 -12.12 15.33
CA PHE A 227 -12.40 -12.76 14.01
C PHE A 227 -11.89 -14.20 14.00
N THR A 228 -11.48 -14.76 15.14
CA THR A 228 -10.92 -16.12 15.23
C THR A 228 -11.85 -17.16 14.61
N GLY A 229 -11.32 -17.94 13.67
CA GLY A 229 -12.05 -18.99 12.95
C GLY A 229 -12.93 -18.50 11.81
N ALA A 230 -12.97 -17.19 11.55
CA ALA A 230 -13.61 -16.60 10.37
C ALA A 230 -12.58 -16.28 9.27
N ASP A 231 -13.09 -16.10 8.05
CA ASP A 231 -12.33 -15.58 6.92
C ASP A 231 -12.45 -14.05 6.87
N LEU A 232 -11.35 -13.34 7.14
CA LEU A 232 -11.32 -11.88 7.26
C LEU A 232 -10.63 -11.24 6.05
N ALA A 233 -11.27 -10.24 5.45
CA ALA A 233 -10.61 -9.29 4.56
C ALA A 233 -10.24 -8.04 5.37
N LEU A 234 -8.97 -7.67 5.32
CA LEU A 234 -8.46 -6.41 5.88
C LEU A 234 -8.30 -5.37 4.78
N GLY A 235 -8.56 -4.12 5.13
CA GLY A 235 -8.38 -2.95 4.30
C GLY A 235 -7.30 -2.04 4.89
N LEU A 236 -6.40 -1.55 4.04
CA LEU A 236 -5.53 -0.42 4.36
C LEU A 236 -6.08 0.82 3.66
N TYR A 237 -6.27 1.89 4.41
CA TYR A 237 -6.82 3.14 3.89
C TYR A 237 -5.93 4.30 4.28
N VAL A 238 -5.69 5.21 3.33
CA VAL A 238 -4.98 6.47 3.52
C VAL A 238 -5.76 7.56 2.80
N ASP A 239 -5.93 8.71 3.44
CA ASP A 239 -6.57 9.87 2.85
C ASP A 239 -5.91 11.18 3.29
N VAL A 240 -6.17 12.25 2.55
CA VAL A 240 -5.56 13.57 2.79
C VAL A 240 -6.45 14.51 3.62
N GLY A 241 -7.50 13.97 4.25
CA GLY A 241 -8.46 14.73 5.03
C GLY A 241 -9.19 15.77 4.19
N ASP A 242 -9.32 16.97 4.75
CA ASP A 242 -9.97 18.09 4.06
C ASP A 242 -9.01 18.76 3.07
N GLY A 243 -9.39 18.78 1.79
CA GLY A 243 -8.67 19.49 0.74
C GLY A 243 -8.04 18.57 -0.29
N TYR A 244 -6.90 18.97 -0.83
CA TYR A 244 -6.16 18.22 -1.85
C TYR A 244 -4.88 17.68 -1.25
N SER A 245 -4.42 16.54 -1.78
CA SER A 245 -3.11 16.00 -1.44
C SER A 245 -2.03 17.00 -1.83
N SER A 246 -1.01 17.12 -0.98
CA SER A 246 0.19 17.91 -1.25
C SER A 246 1.31 17.05 -1.86
N HIS A 247 0.91 15.98 -2.56
CA HIS A 247 1.75 14.85 -2.96
C HIS A 247 2.12 13.92 -1.79
N ASP A 248 1.13 13.66 -0.94
CA ASP A 248 1.25 12.78 0.22
C ASP A 248 1.48 11.33 -0.19
N VAL A 249 2.48 10.70 0.42
CA VAL A 249 2.80 9.27 0.24
C VAL A 249 2.98 8.66 1.61
N ALA A 250 2.08 7.74 1.96
CA ALA A 250 2.16 6.95 3.18
C ALA A 250 3.04 5.71 2.94
N LEU A 251 3.94 5.43 3.88
CA LEU A 251 4.75 4.21 3.87
C LEU A 251 4.28 3.29 4.99
N TRP A 252 3.60 2.21 4.61
CA TRP A 252 3.30 1.10 5.52
C TRP A 252 4.51 0.17 5.59
N ALA A 253 5.25 0.18 6.69
CA ALA A 253 6.38 -0.70 6.94
C ALA A 253 5.94 -2.01 7.59
N GLY A 254 6.22 -3.12 6.91
CA GLY A 254 5.93 -4.48 7.34
C GLY A 254 4.48 -4.79 7.72
N PRO A 255 3.43 -4.29 7.03
CA PRO A 255 2.05 -4.64 7.35
C PRO A 255 1.80 -6.15 7.19
N ARG A 256 1.44 -6.81 8.29
CA ARG A 256 1.26 -8.27 8.33
C ARG A 256 0.15 -8.67 9.29
N ILE A 257 -0.48 -9.82 9.01
CA ILE A 257 -1.16 -10.61 10.04
C ILE A 257 -0.17 -11.64 10.55
N VAL A 258 0.04 -11.70 11.86
CA VAL A 258 0.97 -12.63 12.50
C VAL A 258 0.35 -13.38 13.66
N VAL A 259 0.90 -14.55 13.97
CA VAL A 259 0.58 -15.36 15.17
C VAL A 259 1.84 -15.60 15.97
N GLY A 260 1.75 -15.45 17.29
CA GLY A 260 2.82 -15.79 18.22
C GLY A 260 4.01 -14.86 18.11
N GLY A 261 4.04 -13.83 18.97
CA GLY A 261 5.12 -12.86 19.12
C GLY A 261 5.26 -12.44 20.57
#